data_AF-A0A231HM90-F1
#
_entry.id   AF-A0A231HM90-F1
#
_cell.length_a   1.000
_cell.length_b   1.000
_cell.length_c   1.000
_cell.angle_alpha   90.00
_cell.angle_beta   90.00
_cell.angle_gamma   90.00
#
_symmetry.space_group_name_H-M   'P 1'
#
loop_
_entity.id
_entity.type
_entity.pdbx_description
1 polymer ?
#
loop_
_entity_poly.entity_id
_entity_poly.type
_entity_poly.pdbx_seq_one_letter_code
_entity_poly.pdbx_strand_id
1 'polypeptide(L)'
;MFRSVLMALRALVVVAFAGFLVGCSPDYNWREVTLADGLVMAAFPDKPRVQKKTLPFEGHALEFSLTGTVLNDAVFAVGHAPLPPVIGQDAGMRERLYQQTLLSFYGNFGEQPPNPLPRQGQPFEIAGKGPGGPLRLQGVVWVHSSSITEALVMAPADRFPTEPAGQFLNAVKAPGS
;
A
#
# COMPACT_ATOMS: atom_id res chain seq x y z
N MET A 1 51.73 -19.32 14.53
CA MET A 1 51.36 -17.98 14.01
C MET A 1 50.30 -18.03 12.92
N PHE A 2 50.39 -18.87 11.87
CA PHE A 2 49.39 -18.93 10.78
C PHE A 2 47.94 -19.29 11.22
N ARG A 3 47.76 -20.20 12.19
CA ARG A 3 46.42 -20.55 12.74
C ARG A 3 45.75 -19.39 13.48
N SER A 4 46.54 -18.49 14.07
CA SER A 4 46.07 -17.34 14.85
C SER A 4 45.53 -16.22 13.93
N VAL A 5 46.16 -16.02 12.77
CA VAL A 5 45.70 -15.05 11.75
C VAL A 5 44.40 -15.50 11.08
N LEU A 6 44.25 -16.80 10.81
CA LEU A 6 43.02 -17.36 10.23
C LEU A 6 41.83 -17.30 11.19
N MET A 7 42.07 -17.41 12.50
CA MET A 7 41.05 -17.26 13.55
C MET A 7 40.60 -15.80 13.69
N ALA A 8 41.54 -14.85 13.62
CA ALA A 8 41.23 -13.42 13.66
C ALA A 8 40.40 -12.96 12.44
N LEU A 9 40.69 -13.50 11.25
CA LEU A 9 39.90 -13.21 10.04
C LEU A 9 38.47 -13.76 10.12
N ARG A 10 38.29 -14.96 10.71
CA ARG A 10 36.96 -15.56 10.91
C ARG A 10 36.12 -14.81 11.94
N ALA A 11 36.75 -14.31 13.00
CA ALA A 11 36.07 -13.50 14.01
C ALA A 11 35.60 -12.15 13.43
N LEU A 12 36.39 -11.54 12.53
CA LEU A 12 36.03 -10.28 11.88
C LEU A 12 34.81 -10.44 10.94
N VAL A 13 34.67 -11.58 10.27
CA VAL A 13 33.52 -11.87 9.38
C VAL A 13 32.24 -12.11 10.18
N VAL A 14 32.32 -12.70 11.39
CA VAL A 14 31.15 -12.96 12.24
C VAL A 14 30.65 -11.68 12.92
N VAL A 15 31.55 -10.75 13.29
CA VAL A 15 31.15 -9.46 13.89
C VAL A 15 30.57 -8.51 12.83
N ALA A 16 30.99 -8.60 11.57
CA ALA A 16 30.43 -7.80 10.48
C ALA A 16 28.98 -8.17 10.12
N PHE A 17 28.51 -9.38 10.45
CA PHE A 17 27.15 -9.83 10.14
C PHE A 17 26.10 -9.48 11.21
N ALA A 18 26.52 -9.08 12.41
CA ALA A 18 25.61 -8.75 13.51
C ALA A 18 25.10 -7.29 13.48
N GLY A 19 25.66 -6.43 12.63
CA GLY A 19 25.34 -4.99 12.58
C GLY A 19 24.16 -4.58 11.69
N PHE A 20 23.52 -5.51 10.96
CA PHE A 20 22.52 -5.18 9.93
C PHE A 20 21.04 -5.40 10.32
N LEU A 21 20.74 -5.56 11.61
CA LEU A 21 19.36 -5.71 12.12
C LEU A 21 18.92 -4.53 13.00
N VAL A 22 19.40 -3.31 12.72
CA VAL A 22 18.82 -2.09 13.29
C VAL A 22 17.54 -1.73 12.51
N GLY A 23 16.57 -2.65 12.49
CA GLY A 23 15.25 -2.47 11.90
C GLY A 23 14.14 -2.38 12.95
N CYS A 24 14.48 -2.19 14.23
CA CYS A 24 13.48 -1.94 15.24
C CYS A 24 13.12 -0.46 15.21
N SER A 25 12.11 -0.11 14.40
CA SER A 25 11.32 1.09 14.65
C SER A 25 10.31 0.74 15.74
N PRO A 26 10.56 1.06 17.03
CA PRO A 26 9.74 0.59 18.15
C PRO A 26 8.29 1.11 18.08
N ASP A 27 8.05 2.18 17.33
CA ASP A 27 6.70 2.74 17.12
C ASP A 27 5.85 1.87 16.17
N TYR A 28 6.47 1.07 15.30
CA TYR A 28 5.79 0.29 14.26
C TYR A 28 5.58 -1.14 14.74
N ASN A 29 4.42 -1.38 15.35
CA ASN A 29 3.97 -2.69 15.80
C ASN A 29 3.28 -3.44 14.65
N TRP A 30 4.09 -3.99 13.74
CA TRP A 30 3.62 -4.70 12.56
C TRP A 30 2.74 -5.90 12.93
N ARG A 31 1.49 -5.87 12.45
CA ARG A 31 0.49 -6.90 12.67
C ARG A 31 -0.03 -7.38 11.32
N GLU A 32 0.12 -8.66 11.08
CA GLU A 32 -0.56 -9.29 9.95
C GLU A 32 -2.07 -9.34 10.21
N VAL A 33 -2.84 -8.92 9.21
CA VAL A 33 -4.29 -8.89 9.25
C VAL A 33 -4.81 -9.50 7.97
N THR A 34 -5.75 -10.42 8.11
CA THR A 34 -6.54 -10.95 7.00
C THR A 34 -7.80 -10.11 6.85
N LEU A 35 -8.06 -9.66 5.62
CA LEU A 35 -9.15 -8.77 5.24
C LEU A 35 -10.00 -9.46 4.16
N ALA A 36 -11.12 -8.83 3.80
CA ALA A 36 -11.93 -9.23 2.64
C ALA A 36 -12.29 -10.73 2.64
N ASP A 37 -12.83 -11.22 3.76
CA ASP A 37 -13.22 -12.62 3.96
C ASP A 37 -12.14 -13.65 3.62
N GLY A 38 -10.86 -13.29 3.82
CA GLY A 38 -9.73 -14.18 3.55
C GLY A 38 -8.95 -13.88 2.28
N LEU A 39 -9.44 -12.97 1.43
CA LEU A 39 -8.86 -12.72 0.11
C LEU A 39 -7.63 -11.80 0.12
N VAL A 40 -7.48 -10.98 1.17
CA VAL A 40 -6.40 -10.00 1.25
C VAL A 40 -5.64 -10.17 2.55
N MET A 41 -4.31 -10.22 2.48
CA MET A 41 -3.42 -10.15 3.64
C MET A 41 -2.61 -8.86 3.59
N ALA A 42 -2.46 -8.19 4.73
CA ALA A 42 -1.64 -6.99 4.85
C ALA A 42 -0.99 -6.93 6.25
N ALA A 43 0.18 -6.28 6.35
CA ALA A 43 0.82 -6.01 7.63
C ALA A 43 0.63 -4.52 7.98
N PHE A 44 -0.14 -4.20 9.02
CA PHE A 44 -0.36 -2.82 9.47
C PHE A 44 0.62 -2.45 10.58
N PRO A 45 1.10 -1.20 10.64
CA PRO A 45 2.07 -0.78 11.64
C PRO A 45 1.46 -0.49 13.02
N ASP A 46 0.14 -0.49 13.12
CA ASP A 46 -0.62 -0.43 14.37
C ASP A 46 -2.02 -1.08 14.15
N LYS A 47 -2.85 -1.19 15.18
CA LYS A 47 -4.19 -1.78 15.12
C LYS A 47 -5.08 -1.00 14.13
N PRO A 48 -5.48 -1.60 13.00
CA PRO A 48 -6.31 -0.91 12.03
C PRO A 48 -7.78 -0.87 12.47
N ARG A 49 -8.52 0.06 11.86
CA ARG A 49 -9.97 0.18 11.94
C ARG A 49 -10.57 0.04 10.57
N VAL A 50 -11.79 -0.50 10.52
CA VAL A 50 -12.54 -0.69 9.28
C VAL A 50 -13.58 0.41 9.15
N GLN A 51 -13.68 0.96 7.94
CA GLN A 51 -14.75 1.86 7.52
C GLN A 51 -15.37 1.31 6.24
N LYS A 52 -16.66 1.51 6.04
CA LYS A 52 -17.37 1.12 4.81
C LYS A 52 -17.91 2.36 4.11
N LYS A 53 -17.83 2.36 2.78
CA LYS A 53 -18.37 3.40 1.91
C LYS A 53 -18.98 2.73 0.68
N THR A 54 -19.98 3.36 0.10
CA THR A 54 -20.52 2.93 -1.19
C THR A 54 -19.97 3.84 -2.27
N LEU A 55 -19.36 3.25 -3.30
CA LEU A 55 -18.79 3.98 -4.43
C LEU A 55 -19.60 3.69 -5.70
N PRO A 56 -20.05 4.72 -6.44
CA PRO A 56 -20.71 4.52 -7.71
C PRO A 56 -19.68 4.21 -8.82
N PHE A 57 -20.01 3.24 -9.67
CA PHE A 57 -19.27 2.95 -10.89
C PHE A 57 -20.22 2.45 -11.98
N GLU A 58 -20.35 3.19 -13.08
CA GLU A 58 -21.16 2.82 -14.25
C GLU A 58 -22.58 2.30 -13.92
N GLY A 59 -23.26 2.94 -12.96
CA GLY A 59 -24.61 2.55 -12.52
C GLY A 59 -24.65 1.42 -11.48
N HIS A 60 -23.50 0.88 -11.10
CA HIS A 60 -23.36 -0.09 -10.00
C HIS A 60 -22.89 0.60 -8.72
N ALA A 61 -23.38 0.12 -7.58
CA ALA A 61 -22.91 0.50 -6.26
C ALA A 61 -21.92 -0.55 -5.75
N LEU A 62 -20.67 -0.15 -5.53
CA LEU A 62 -19.64 -1.01 -4.96
C LEU A 62 -19.52 -0.75 -3.46
N GLU A 63 -19.69 -1.79 -2.64
CA GLU A 63 -19.43 -1.71 -1.21
C GLU A 63 -17.93 -1.79 -0.94
N PHE A 64 -17.35 -0.63 -0.67
CA PHE A 64 -15.93 -0.46 -0.45
C PHE A 64 -15.62 -0.48 1.05
N SER A 65 -14.78 -1.42 1.47
CA SER A 65 -14.26 -1.51 2.83
C SER A 65 -12.84 -0.98 2.87
N LEU A 66 -12.62 0.06 3.67
CA LEU A 66 -11.32 0.66 3.92
C LEU A 66 -10.84 0.24 5.31
N THR A 67 -9.76 -0.53 5.37
CA THR A 67 -9.10 -0.92 6.61
C THR A 67 -7.79 -0.17 6.75
N GLY A 68 -7.63 0.60 7.82
CA GLY A 68 -6.42 1.40 7.96
C GLY A 68 -6.14 1.89 9.37
N THR A 69 -4.94 2.40 9.58
CA THR A 69 -4.49 3.03 10.83
C THR A 69 -3.78 4.35 10.54
N VAL A 70 -3.70 5.20 11.55
CA VAL A 70 -2.90 6.42 11.52
C VAL A 70 -1.78 6.28 12.53
N LEU A 71 -0.53 6.46 12.09
CA LEU A 71 0.65 6.42 12.94
C LEU A 71 1.60 7.54 12.49
N ASN A 72 2.04 8.39 13.42
CA ASN A 72 2.96 9.50 13.14
C ASN A 72 2.49 10.40 11.97
N ASP A 73 1.22 10.81 11.98
CA ASP A 73 0.55 11.59 10.93
C ASP A 73 0.47 10.91 9.54
N ALA A 74 0.89 9.65 9.44
CA ALA A 74 0.77 8.85 8.23
C ALA A 74 -0.43 7.91 8.31
N VAL A 75 -1.25 7.92 7.26
CA VAL A 75 -2.35 6.98 7.06
C VAL A 75 -1.82 5.78 6.28
N PHE A 76 -2.02 4.57 6.81
CA PHE A 76 -1.76 3.31 6.13
C PHE A 76 -3.09 2.61 5.91
N ALA A 77 -3.49 2.36 4.66
CA ALA A 77 -4.82 1.86 4.35
C ALA A 77 -4.82 0.84 3.22
N VAL A 78 -5.68 -0.17 3.37
CA VAL A 78 -6.07 -1.13 2.33
C VAL A 78 -7.56 -0.99 2.08
N GLY A 79 -7.93 -0.65 0.86
CA GLY A 79 -9.30 -0.62 0.38
C GLY A 79 -9.63 -1.88 -0.42
N HIS A 80 -10.83 -2.41 -0.26
CA HIS A 80 -11.30 -3.59 -0.99
C HIS A 80 -12.80 -3.47 -1.31
N ALA A 81 -13.18 -3.89 -2.51
CA ALA A 81 -14.57 -4.18 -2.84
C ALA A 81 -14.69 -5.44 -3.71
N PRO A 82 -15.62 -6.35 -3.40
CA PRO A 82 -16.00 -7.41 -4.32
C PRO A 82 -16.64 -6.79 -5.58
N LEU A 83 -16.37 -7.38 -6.74
CA LEU A 83 -16.99 -6.95 -8.00
C LEU A 83 -18.21 -7.80 -8.32
N PRO A 84 -19.34 -7.19 -8.72
CA PRO A 84 -20.45 -7.95 -9.27
C PRO A 84 -20.02 -8.64 -10.57
N PRO A 85 -20.61 -9.80 -10.93
CA PRO A 85 -20.19 -10.57 -12.11
C PRO A 85 -20.15 -9.77 -13.41
N VAL A 86 -21.06 -8.80 -13.58
CA VAL A 86 -21.12 -7.92 -14.76
C VAL A 86 -19.83 -7.12 -14.95
N ILE A 87 -19.25 -6.57 -13.88
CA ILE A 87 -17.95 -5.87 -13.94
C ILE A 87 -16.83 -6.90 -13.96
N GLY A 88 -16.92 -7.92 -13.10
CA GLY A 88 -15.89 -8.93 -12.90
C GLY A 88 -15.54 -9.74 -14.15
N GLN A 89 -16.52 -10.01 -15.02
CA GLN A 89 -16.34 -10.80 -16.24
C GLN A 89 -16.01 -9.96 -17.48
N ASP A 90 -16.23 -8.64 -17.45
CA ASP A 90 -15.92 -7.72 -18.54
C ASP A 90 -14.56 -7.04 -18.35
N ALA A 91 -13.58 -7.39 -19.18
CA ALA A 91 -12.24 -6.82 -19.10
C ALA A 91 -12.19 -5.30 -19.37
N GLY A 92 -13.07 -4.79 -20.23
CA GLY A 92 -13.18 -3.36 -20.50
C GLY A 92 -13.76 -2.59 -19.32
N MET A 93 -14.76 -3.14 -18.62
CA MET A 93 -15.28 -2.55 -17.39
C MET A 93 -14.23 -2.54 -16.27
N ARG A 94 -13.47 -3.63 -16.11
CA ARG A 94 -12.38 -3.67 -15.12
C ARG A 94 -11.30 -2.63 -15.40
N GLU A 95 -10.95 -2.42 -16.67
CA GLU A 95 -9.99 -1.40 -17.05
C GLU A 95 -10.52 0.01 -16.78
N ARG A 96 -11.79 0.29 -17.10
CA ARG A 96 -12.39 1.61 -16.78
C ARG A 96 -12.54 1.83 -15.28
N LEU A 97 -12.81 0.79 -14.49
CA LEU A 97 -12.82 0.87 -13.04
C LEU A 97 -11.43 1.25 -12.52
N TYR A 98 -10.38 0.57 -13.00
CA TYR A 98 -9.00 0.91 -12.66
C TYR A 98 -8.66 2.36 -12.99
N GLN A 99 -8.99 2.82 -14.20
CA GLN A 99 -8.77 4.20 -14.63
C GLN A 99 -9.53 5.19 -13.75
N GLN A 100 -10.82 4.97 -13.49
CA GLN A 100 -11.63 5.82 -12.62
C GLN A 100 -11.04 5.93 -11.21
N THR A 101 -10.55 4.82 -10.64
CA THR A 101 -9.88 4.82 -9.33
C THR A 101 -8.63 5.70 -9.34
N LEU A 102 -7.74 5.54 -10.32
CA LEU A 102 -6.55 6.39 -10.42
C LEU A 102 -6.93 7.86 -10.61
N LEU A 103 -7.85 8.17 -11.53
CA LEU A 103 -8.32 9.53 -11.77
C LEU A 103 -8.91 10.17 -10.51
N SER A 104 -9.62 9.39 -9.69
CA SER A 104 -10.15 9.85 -8.41
C SER A 104 -9.03 10.18 -7.41
N PHE A 105 -7.96 9.39 -7.35
CA PHE A 105 -6.80 9.72 -6.52
C PHE A 105 -6.12 11.02 -6.95
N TYR A 106 -5.79 11.18 -8.23
CA TYR A 106 -5.17 12.42 -8.72
C TYR A 106 -6.10 13.62 -8.50
N GLY A 107 -7.40 13.47 -8.83
CA GLY A 107 -8.40 14.52 -8.63
C GLY A 107 -8.58 14.95 -7.18
N ASN A 108 -8.56 14.00 -6.23
CA ASN A 108 -8.65 14.30 -4.79
C ASN A 108 -7.44 15.10 -4.27
N PHE A 109 -6.30 15.04 -4.96
CA PHE A 109 -5.10 15.81 -4.64
C PHE A 109 -4.96 17.10 -5.47
N GLY A 110 -5.91 17.36 -6.39
CA GLY A 110 -5.84 18.50 -7.31
C GLY A 110 -4.77 18.36 -8.37
N GLU A 111 -4.25 17.15 -8.59
CA GLU A 111 -3.17 16.86 -9.52
C GLU A 111 -3.70 16.29 -10.83
N GLN A 112 -2.93 16.49 -11.91
CA GLN A 112 -3.23 15.84 -13.19
C GLN A 112 -2.58 14.46 -13.24
N PRO A 113 -3.30 13.43 -13.71
CA PRO A 113 -2.73 12.11 -13.91
C PRO A 113 -1.66 12.13 -15.02
N PRO A 114 -0.60 11.31 -14.92
CA PRO A 114 0.36 11.15 -16.01
C PRO A 114 -0.30 10.47 -17.22
N ASN A 115 0.29 10.68 -18.40
CA ASN A 115 -0.08 9.97 -19.62
C ASN A 115 1.17 9.26 -20.19
N PRO A 116 1.20 7.90 -20.22
CA PRO A 116 0.13 6.99 -19.82
C PRO A 116 -0.05 6.90 -18.29
N LEU A 117 -1.23 6.45 -17.86
CA LEU A 117 -1.47 6.09 -16.46
C LEU A 117 -0.52 4.96 -16.01
N PRO A 118 -0.20 4.86 -14.71
CA PRO A 118 0.45 3.69 -14.13
C PRO A 118 -0.27 2.40 -14.52
N ARG A 119 0.46 1.30 -14.61
CA ARG A 119 -0.15 -0.03 -14.86
C ARG A 119 -0.68 -0.63 -13.57
N GLN A 120 -1.67 -1.52 -13.66
CA GLN A 120 -2.14 -2.28 -12.49
C GLN A 120 -0.97 -2.99 -11.80
N GLY A 121 -0.96 -2.94 -10.47
CA GLY A 121 0.13 -3.46 -9.63
C GLY A 121 1.43 -2.65 -9.66
N GLN A 122 1.55 -1.62 -10.50
CA GLN A 122 2.68 -0.70 -10.45
C GLN A 122 2.44 0.35 -9.34
N PRO A 123 3.41 0.56 -8.43
CA PRO A 123 3.33 1.67 -7.49
C PRO A 123 3.29 3.02 -8.21
N PHE A 124 2.49 3.94 -7.68
CA PHE A 124 2.44 5.33 -8.12
C PHE A 124 2.53 6.27 -6.92
N GLU A 125 2.91 7.52 -7.20
CA GLU A 125 3.00 8.58 -6.21
C GLU A 125 2.26 9.82 -6.67
N ILE A 126 1.69 10.53 -5.71
CA ILE A 126 1.00 11.81 -5.91
C ILE A 126 1.51 12.78 -4.86
N ALA A 127 2.05 13.91 -5.29
CA ALA A 127 2.38 15.04 -4.42
C ALA A 127 1.37 16.15 -4.72
N GLY A 128 0.62 16.57 -3.71
CA GLY A 128 -0.44 17.58 -3.87
C GLY A 128 -0.63 18.41 -2.61
N LYS A 129 -1.79 19.06 -2.48
CA LYS A 129 -2.14 19.88 -1.32
C LYS A 129 -3.39 19.34 -0.65
N GLY A 130 -3.34 19.16 0.67
CA GLY A 130 -4.51 18.90 1.51
C GLY A 130 -4.84 20.07 2.44
N PRO A 131 -5.86 19.93 3.30
CA PRO A 131 -6.26 20.97 4.25
C PRO A 131 -5.14 21.43 5.19
N GLY A 132 -4.18 20.54 5.49
CA GLY A 132 -3.03 20.80 6.37
C GLY A 132 -1.73 21.19 5.64
N GLY A 133 -1.76 21.44 4.34
CA GLY A 133 -0.57 21.78 3.54
C GLY A 133 -0.16 20.67 2.56
N PRO A 134 1.12 20.63 2.14
CA PRO A 134 1.61 19.64 1.20
C PRO A 134 1.44 18.20 1.70
N LEU A 135 0.85 17.35 0.87
CA LEU A 135 0.66 15.92 1.14
C LEU A 135 1.37 15.10 0.07
N ARG A 136 1.84 13.92 0.46
CA ARG A 136 2.32 12.87 -0.44
C ARG A 136 1.50 11.62 -0.22
N LEU A 137 1.14 10.96 -1.32
CA LEU A 137 0.55 9.64 -1.35
C LEU A 137 1.46 8.71 -2.16
N GLN A 138 1.64 7.49 -1.68
CA GLN A 138 2.19 6.37 -2.44
C GLN A 138 1.15 5.25 -2.41
N GLY A 139 0.84 4.65 -3.55
CA GLY A 139 -0.17 3.61 -3.61
C GLY A 139 0.01 2.63 -4.75
N VAL A 140 -0.78 1.57 -4.70
CA VAL A 140 -0.87 0.51 -5.71
C VAL A 140 -2.31 0.01 -5.76
N VAL A 141 -2.78 -0.34 -6.96
CA VAL A 141 -4.15 -0.80 -7.20
C VAL A 141 -4.14 -2.03 -8.09
N TRP A 142 -4.95 -3.01 -7.72
CA TRP A 142 -5.18 -4.25 -8.46
C TRP A 142 -6.68 -4.42 -8.73
N VAL A 143 -7.04 -4.77 -9.97
CA VAL A 143 -8.41 -5.10 -10.34
C VAL A 143 -8.45 -6.52 -10.91
N HIS A 144 -8.97 -7.43 -10.11
CA HIS A 144 -9.18 -8.83 -10.49
C HIS A 144 -10.64 -9.07 -10.91
N SER A 145 -10.96 -10.25 -11.45
CA SER A 145 -12.33 -10.59 -11.83
C SER A 145 -13.30 -10.67 -10.64
N SER A 146 -12.79 -10.88 -9.43
CA SER A 146 -13.61 -11.00 -8.22
C SER A 146 -13.67 -9.72 -7.39
N SER A 147 -12.72 -8.80 -7.54
CA SER A 147 -12.52 -7.70 -6.59
C SER A 147 -11.58 -6.62 -7.12
N ILE A 148 -11.75 -5.40 -6.62
CA ILE A 148 -10.72 -4.36 -6.64
C ILE A 148 -10.07 -4.28 -5.26
N THR A 149 -8.74 -4.11 -5.22
CA THR A 149 -7.98 -3.84 -4.00
C THR A 149 -7.02 -2.68 -4.24
N GLU A 150 -6.97 -1.74 -3.30
CA GLU A 150 -6.00 -0.64 -3.28
C GLU A 150 -5.23 -0.66 -1.96
N ALA A 151 -3.94 -0.35 -2.01
CA ALA A 151 -3.14 -0.11 -0.82
C ALA A 151 -2.46 1.26 -0.97
N LEU A 152 -2.52 2.08 0.08
CA LEU A 152 -1.97 3.42 0.05
C LEU A 152 -1.35 3.83 1.39
N VAL A 153 -0.34 4.68 1.28
CA VAL A 153 0.22 5.45 2.39
C VAL A 153 0.15 6.92 2.05
N MET A 154 -0.37 7.72 2.97
CA MET A 154 -0.53 9.16 2.80
C MET A 154 -0.03 9.89 4.04
N ALA A 155 0.77 10.95 3.87
CA ALA A 155 1.34 11.73 4.97
C ALA A 155 1.67 13.16 4.51
N PRO A 156 1.92 14.11 5.45
CA PRO A 156 2.60 15.36 5.14
C PRO A 156 3.87 15.11 4.32
N ALA A 157 4.09 15.89 3.27
CA ALA A 157 5.15 15.62 2.30
C ALA A 157 6.56 15.67 2.92
N ASP A 158 6.77 16.55 3.89
CA ASP A 158 8.03 16.74 4.63
C ASP A 158 8.29 15.64 5.68
N ARG A 159 7.27 14.86 6.05
CA ARG A 159 7.33 13.79 7.05
C ARG A 159 6.92 12.42 6.51
N PHE A 160 6.94 12.23 5.19
CA PHE A 160 6.49 10.98 4.57
C PHE A 160 7.38 9.79 4.99
N PRO A 161 6.82 8.70 5.58
CA PRO A 161 7.61 7.59 6.10
C PRO A 161 7.99 6.62 4.97
N THR A 162 9.01 6.98 4.18
CA THR A 162 9.38 6.26 2.94
C THR A 162 9.65 4.77 3.15
N GLU A 163 10.43 4.39 4.16
CA GLU A 163 10.74 2.98 4.43
C GLU A 163 9.50 2.20 4.94
N PRO A 164 8.78 2.64 5.99
CA PRO A 164 7.55 1.97 6.40
C PRO A 164 6.48 1.92 5.32
N ALA A 165 6.39 2.93 4.45
CA ALA A 165 5.47 2.93 3.33
C ALA A 165 5.80 1.80 2.34
N GLY A 166 7.07 1.65 1.97
CA GLY A 166 7.53 0.54 1.15
C GLY A 166 7.27 -0.82 1.80
N GLN A 167 7.55 -0.97 3.09
CA GLN A 167 7.28 -2.20 3.84
C GLN A 167 5.78 -2.56 3.82
N PHE A 168 4.91 -1.58 4.10
CA PHE A 168 3.46 -1.76 4.09
C PHE A 168 2.96 -2.21 2.71
N LEU A 169 3.31 -1.47 1.65
CA LEU A 169 2.81 -1.74 0.29
C LEU A 169 3.31 -3.10 -0.24
N ASN A 170 4.56 -3.47 0.03
CA ASN A 170 5.13 -4.75 -0.40
C ASN A 170 4.56 -5.95 0.36
N ALA A 171 4.07 -5.74 1.58
CA ALA A 171 3.46 -6.78 2.41
C ALA A 171 2.03 -7.13 1.99
N VAL A 172 1.37 -6.31 1.17
CA VAL A 172 0.01 -6.60 0.71
C VAL A 172 0.02 -7.77 -0.27
N LYS A 173 -0.87 -8.74 -0.02
CA LYS A 173 -1.17 -9.87 -0.91
C LYS A 173 -2.67 -9.82 -1.21
N ALA A 174 -3.01 -9.71 -2.49
CA ALA A 174 -4.38 -9.59 -2.98
C ALA A 174 -4.52 -10.33 -4.33
N PRO A 175 -5.76 -10.61 -4.78
CA PRO A 175 -5.96 -11.14 -6.12
C PRO A 175 -5.39 -10.18 -7.18
N GLY A 176 -4.42 -10.68 -7.96
CA GLY A 176 -3.72 -9.90 -8.99
C GLY A 176 -2.44 -9.19 -8.52
N SER A 177 -2.04 -9.31 -7.25
CA SER A 177 -0.78 -8.76 -6.71
C SER A 177 0.43 -9.67 -6.87
#